data_AF-A0A848N7P8-F1
#
_entry.id   AF-A0A848N7P8-F1
#
_cell.length_a   1.000
_cell.length_b   1.000
_cell.length_c   1.000
_cell.angle_alpha   90.00
_cell.angle_beta   90.00
_cell.angle_gamma   90.00
#
_symmetry.space_group_name_H-M   'P 1'
#
loop_
_entity.id
_entity.type
_entity.pdbx_description
1 polymer ?
#
loop_
_entity_poly.entity_id
_entity_poly.type
_entity_poly.pdbx_seq_one_letter_code
_entity_poly.pdbx_strand_id
1 'polypeptide(L)'
;MEDVKQTKDAEFFEGILKKINTFMYSEVRHFLKKKKKFGRRIYVEKDQKLKFLSSYEWNNPKIQLTQRERQYFLKRKDYCPFRKMYYDYYDFIEPWRFILRIKPNMITHYKPVNAELEKEYAEVEYYIKQYKVQGIIQKKFYGKSNSWKTEYKTDLIKSIRYFHYKMSATEIAESLEDDYVRKF
;
A
#
# COMPACT_ATOMS: atom_id res chain seq x y z
N MET A 1 30.83 -5.48 1.18
CA MET A 1 31.30 -6.13 -0.06
C MET A 1 31.20 -5.07 -1.14
N GLU A 2 32.39 -4.61 -1.50
CA GLU A 2 32.71 -3.35 -2.17
C GLU A 2 32.49 -3.42 -3.70
N ASP A 3 32.30 -4.61 -4.26
CA ASP A 3 32.49 -4.86 -5.69
C ASP A 3 31.42 -4.24 -6.61
N VAL A 4 30.17 -4.12 -6.17
CA VAL A 4 29.12 -3.45 -6.98
C VAL A 4 29.21 -1.93 -6.85
N LYS A 5 29.73 -1.42 -5.72
CA LYS A 5 29.86 0.03 -5.48
C LYS A 5 31.02 0.66 -6.24
N GLN A 6 31.99 -0.15 -6.68
CA GLN A 6 33.17 0.33 -7.40
C GLN A 6 33.03 0.28 -8.93
N THR A 7 31.93 -0.28 -9.47
CA THR A 7 31.71 -0.35 -10.92
C THR A 7 30.94 0.89 -11.43
N LYS A 8 31.23 1.32 -12.66
CA LYS A 8 30.53 2.45 -13.33
C LYS A 8 29.00 2.28 -13.40
N ASP A 9 28.50 1.05 -13.28
CA ASP A 9 27.07 0.71 -13.34
C ASP A 9 26.40 0.59 -11.95
N ALA A 10 27.07 0.99 -10.86
CA ALA A 10 26.52 0.89 -9.50
C ALA A 10 25.14 1.57 -9.38
N GLU A 11 25.04 2.81 -9.87
CA GLU A 11 23.80 3.61 -9.84
C GLU A 11 22.68 2.95 -10.67
N PHE A 12 23.04 2.33 -11.80
CA PHE A 12 22.11 1.63 -12.67
C PHE A 12 21.46 0.44 -11.95
N PHE A 13 22.28 -0.42 -11.32
CA PHE A 13 21.76 -1.56 -10.57
C PHE A 13 21.04 -1.15 -9.29
N GLU A 14 21.42 -0.04 -8.66
CA GLU A 14 20.65 0.54 -7.55
C GLU A 14 19.26 0.98 -8.01
N GLY A 15 19.16 1.57 -9.21
CA GLY A 15 17.88 1.92 -9.86
C GLY A 15 16.98 0.71 -10.10
N ILE A 16 17.53 -0.38 -10.63
CA ILE A 16 16.80 -1.66 -10.78
C ILE A 16 16.36 -2.17 -9.41
N LEU A 17 17.28 -2.21 -8.44
CA LEU A 17 17.00 -2.74 -7.11
C LEU A 17 15.84 -1.99 -6.47
N LYS A 18 15.78 -0.66 -6.55
CA LYS A 18 14.64 0.13 -6.03
C LYS A 18 13.28 -0.32 -6.57
N LYS A 19 13.23 -0.83 -7.81
CA LYS A 19 11.99 -1.28 -8.46
C LYS A 19 11.59 -2.71 -8.09
N ILE A 20 12.57 -3.60 -7.90
CA ILE A 20 12.35 -5.04 -7.65
C ILE A 20 12.62 -5.48 -6.22
N ASN A 21 12.97 -4.55 -5.32
CA ASN A 21 13.27 -4.88 -3.94
C ASN A 21 12.02 -5.41 -3.22
N THR A 22 12.24 -6.38 -2.34
CA THR A 22 11.21 -6.95 -1.47
C THR A 22 11.59 -6.75 -0.01
N PHE A 23 10.62 -6.40 0.81
CA PHE A 23 10.79 -6.31 2.25
C PHE A 23 9.97 -7.40 2.91
N MET A 24 10.60 -8.12 3.83
CA MET A 24 9.93 -9.09 4.69
C MET A 24 10.10 -8.64 6.14
N TYR A 25 8.99 -8.58 6.86
CA TYR A 25 9.00 -8.28 8.29
C TYR A 25 8.88 -9.57 9.11
N SER A 26 9.56 -9.58 10.25
CA SER A 26 9.54 -10.70 11.18
C SER A 26 9.64 -10.16 12.59
N GLU A 27 8.79 -10.65 13.48
CA GLU A 27 8.84 -10.33 14.92
C GLU A 27 10.09 -10.91 15.57
N VAL A 28 10.58 -12.05 15.05
CA VAL A 28 11.73 -12.76 15.58
C VAL A 28 13.01 -12.34 14.85
N ARG A 29 14.04 -11.98 15.62
CA ARG A 29 15.36 -11.54 15.14
C ARG A 29 16.04 -12.51 14.17
N HIS A 30 15.80 -13.81 14.32
CA HIS A 30 16.45 -14.85 13.51
C HIS A 30 15.81 -15.05 12.13
N PHE A 31 14.67 -14.40 11.82
CA PHE A 31 13.97 -14.53 10.53
C PHE A 31 13.66 -15.98 10.10
N LEU A 32 13.53 -16.90 11.06
CA LEU A 32 13.22 -18.30 10.81
C LEU A 32 11.71 -18.54 10.70
N LYS A 33 11.32 -19.52 9.87
CA LYS A 33 9.96 -20.07 9.80
C LYS A 33 9.93 -21.49 10.37
N LYS A 34 8.89 -21.79 11.16
CA LYS A 34 8.63 -23.16 11.62
C LYS A 34 8.15 -23.99 10.42
N LYS A 35 8.80 -25.12 10.16
CA LYS A 35 8.42 -26.07 9.12
C LYS A 35 8.42 -27.48 9.70
N LYS A 36 7.47 -28.32 9.28
CA LYS A 36 7.48 -29.75 9.63
C LYS A 36 8.22 -30.51 8.53
N LYS A 37 9.24 -31.29 8.89
CA LYS A 37 9.97 -32.17 7.97
C LYS A 37 10.10 -33.55 8.63
N PHE A 38 9.62 -34.60 7.96
CA PHE A 38 9.63 -35.98 8.46
C PHE A 38 9.10 -36.11 9.91
N GLY A 39 7.92 -35.56 10.18
CA GLY A 39 7.30 -35.63 11.51
C GLY A 39 7.83 -34.62 12.55
N ARG A 40 9.04 -34.08 12.37
CA ARG A 40 9.70 -33.15 13.31
C ARG A 40 9.46 -31.69 12.95
N ARG A 41 9.33 -30.83 13.97
CA ARG A 41 9.26 -29.36 13.80
C ARG A 41 10.67 -28.79 13.79
N ILE A 42 11.07 -28.17 12.69
CA ILE A 42 12.37 -27.55 12.50
C ILE A 42 12.19 -26.06 12.18
N TYR A 43 13.19 -25.26 12.52
CA TYR A 43 13.28 -23.88 12.08
C TYR A 43 14.13 -23.83 10.81
N VAL A 44 13.62 -23.16 9.79
CA VAL A 44 14.29 -22.98 8.49
C VAL A 44 14.32 -21.49 8.18
N GLU A 45 15.36 -21.04 7.50
CA GLU A 45 15.43 -19.68 7.01
C GLU A 45 14.23 -19.36 6.09
N LYS A 46 13.70 -18.14 6.21
CA LYS A 46 12.67 -17.66 5.29
C LYS A 46 13.35 -17.31 3.97
N ASP A 47 13.00 -18.04 2.91
CA ASP A 47 13.45 -17.74 1.55
C ASP A 47 12.98 -16.33 1.16
N GLN A 48 13.90 -15.39 0.99
CA GLN A 48 13.63 -14.08 0.43
C GLN A 48 14.12 -14.06 -1.02
N LYS A 49 13.25 -13.66 -1.93
CA LYS A 49 13.55 -13.54 -3.37
C LYS A 49 13.29 -12.10 -3.81
N LEU A 50 13.99 -11.68 -4.85
CA LEU A 50 13.66 -10.43 -5.55
C LEU A 50 12.24 -10.52 -6.10
N LYS A 51 11.60 -9.36 -6.24
CA LYS A 51 10.25 -9.28 -6.80
C LYS A 51 10.31 -9.62 -8.28
N PHE A 52 9.50 -10.59 -8.71
CA PHE A 52 9.19 -10.77 -10.12
C PHE A 52 8.20 -9.70 -10.57
N LEU A 53 8.32 -9.25 -11.81
CA LEU A 53 7.38 -8.28 -12.36
C LEU A 53 6.27 -9.01 -13.10
N SER A 54 5.03 -8.70 -12.76
CA SER A 54 3.89 -9.19 -13.55
C SER A 54 3.83 -8.51 -14.92
N SER A 55 3.13 -9.10 -15.89
CA SER A 55 2.88 -8.44 -17.18
C SER A 55 2.22 -7.07 -17.08
N TYR A 56 1.40 -6.85 -16.05
CA TYR A 56 0.82 -5.54 -15.79
C TYR A 56 1.89 -4.53 -15.35
N GLU A 57 2.74 -4.92 -14.41
CA GLU A 57 3.83 -4.09 -13.88
C GLU A 57 4.90 -3.77 -14.93
N TRP A 58 5.19 -4.71 -15.83
CA TRP A 58 6.16 -4.55 -16.92
C TRP A 58 5.86 -3.35 -17.83
N ASN A 59 4.58 -3.07 -18.06
CA ASN A 59 4.10 -1.96 -18.88
C ASN A 59 3.59 -0.78 -18.06
N ASN A 60 3.74 -0.82 -16.73
CA ASN A 60 3.18 0.21 -15.87
C ASN A 60 4.07 1.48 -15.85
N PRO A 61 3.52 2.67 -16.16
CA PRO A 61 4.26 3.92 -16.15
C PRO A 61 4.72 4.35 -14.74
N LYS A 62 4.29 3.67 -13.67
CA LYS A 62 4.78 3.91 -12.30
C LYS A 62 6.15 3.30 -12.04
N ILE A 63 6.48 2.17 -12.67
CA ILE A 63 7.74 1.45 -12.44
C ILE A 63 8.84 1.98 -13.38
N GLN A 64 8.45 2.51 -14.55
CA GLN A 64 9.34 3.16 -15.53
C GLN A 64 10.62 2.37 -15.80
N LEU A 65 10.48 1.17 -16.38
CA LEU A 65 11.63 0.40 -16.83
C LEU A 65 12.16 1.00 -18.12
N THR A 66 13.41 1.45 -18.09
CA THR A 66 14.15 1.83 -19.28
C THR A 66 14.42 0.62 -20.16
N GLN A 67 14.63 0.84 -21.45
CA GLN A 67 14.90 -0.24 -22.40
C GLN A 67 16.16 -1.04 -22.03
N ARG A 68 17.18 -0.38 -21.43
CA ARG A 68 18.39 -1.03 -20.93
C ARG A 68 18.11 -1.93 -19.72
N GLU A 69 17.31 -1.48 -18.76
CA GLU A 69 16.93 -2.31 -17.60
C GLU A 69 16.14 -3.55 -18.03
N ARG A 70 15.26 -3.43 -19.03
CA ARG A 70 14.45 -4.54 -19.54
C ARG A 70 15.29 -5.72 -20.05
N GLN A 71 16.52 -5.49 -20.52
CA GLN A 71 17.42 -6.54 -20.99
C GLN A 71 17.84 -7.51 -19.87
N TYR A 72 17.77 -7.06 -18.61
CA TYR A 72 18.12 -7.88 -17.45
C TYR A 72 16.96 -8.72 -16.92
N PHE A 73 15.85 -8.79 -17.65
CA PHE A 73 14.69 -9.58 -17.27
C PHE A 73 14.36 -10.64 -18.30
N LEU A 74 14.08 -11.85 -17.83
CA LEU A 74 13.65 -12.97 -18.64
C LEU A 74 12.16 -13.20 -18.45
N LYS A 75 11.42 -13.23 -19.56
CA LYS A 75 10.00 -13.59 -19.55
C LYS A 75 9.83 -15.09 -19.29
N ARG A 76 9.00 -15.43 -18.31
CA ARG A 76 8.65 -16.80 -17.91
C ARG A 76 7.15 -16.97 -17.79
N LYS A 77 6.70 -18.22 -17.79
CA LYS A 77 5.31 -18.63 -17.66
C LYS A 77 5.17 -19.59 -16.50
N ASP A 78 4.31 -19.26 -15.55
CA ASP A 78 3.95 -20.15 -14.44
C ASP A 78 2.47 -20.45 -14.48
N TYR A 79 2.14 -21.70 -14.13
CA TYR A 79 0.76 -22.10 -13.93
C TYR A 79 0.29 -21.67 -12.53
N CYS A 80 -0.80 -20.91 -12.46
CA CYS A 80 -1.46 -20.61 -11.19
C CYS A 80 -2.57 -21.64 -10.93
N PRO A 81 -2.44 -22.53 -9.94
CA PRO A 81 -3.47 -23.54 -9.65
C PRO A 81 -4.80 -22.92 -9.20
N PHE A 82 -4.74 -21.81 -8.45
CA PHE A 82 -5.93 -21.12 -7.94
C PHE A 82 -6.79 -20.54 -9.07
N ARG A 83 -6.15 -19.91 -10.06
CA ARG A 83 -6.84 -19.32 -11.23
C ARG A 83 -6.99 -20.28 -12.41
N LYS A 84 -6.38 -21.48 -12.32
CA LYS A 84 -6.31 -22.49 -13.37
C LYS A 84 -5.81 -21.95 -14.72
N MET A 85 -4.89 -21.00 -14.69
CA MET A 85 -4.36 -20.34 -15.91
C MET A 85 -2.84 -20.14 -15.82
N TYR A 86 -2.21 -20.05 -16.98
CA TYR A 86 -0.82 -19.59 -17.09
C TYR A 86 -0.78 -18.06 -17.01
N TYR A 87 0.21 -17.55 -16.30
CA TYR A 87 0.51 -16.12 -16.29
C TYR A 87 1.97 -15.88 -16.64
N ASP A 88 2.18 -14.81 -17.38
CA ASP A 88 3.51 -14.32 -17.75
C ASP A 88 4.06 -13.46 -16.61
N TYR A 89 5.33 -13.66 -16.27
CA TYR A 89 6.09 -12.82 -15.34
C TYR A 89 7.52 -12.65 -15.84
N TYR A 90 8.22 -11.65 -15.30
CA TYR A 90 9.57 -11.29 -15.69
C TYR A 90 10.50 -11.41 -14.49
N ASP A 91 11.45 -12.34 -14.60
CA ASP A 91 12.46 -12.62 -13.58
C ASP A 91 13.76 -11.88 -13.87
N PHE A 92 14.39 -11.34 -12.84
CA PHE A 92 15.72 -10.77 -12.96
C PHE A 92 16.77 -11.86 -13.22
N ILE A 93 17.60 -11.67 -14.24
CA ILE A 93 18.53 -12.70 -14.76
C ILE A 93 19.73 -12.93 -13.83
N GLU A 94 20.20 -11.88 -13.15
CA GLU A 94 21.47 -11.90 -12.41
C GLU A 94 21.27 -11.74 -10.89
N PRO A 95 20.46 -12.57 -10.22
CA PRO A 95 20.11 -12.35 -8.80
C PRO A 95 21.33 -12.36 -7.87
N TRP A 96 22.44 -12.98 -8.28
CA TRP A 96 23.72 -13.00 -7.56
C TRP A 96 24.38 -11.62 -7.43
N ARG A 97 23.96 -10.60 -8.19
CA ARG A 97 24.41 -9.21 -8.02
C ARG A 97 23.92 -8.58 -6.72
N PHE A 98 22.88 -9.13 -6.11
CA PHE A 98 22.27 -8.57 -4.91
C PHE A 98 22.47 -9.51 -3.72
N ILE A 99 22.83 -8.93 -2.58
CA ILE A 99 22.98 -9.65 -1.32
C ILE A 99 21.83 -9.26 -0.39
N LEU A 100 21.14 -10.27 0.12
CA LEU A 100 20.09 -10.09 1.11
C LEU A 100 20.70 -9.63 2.42
N ARG A 101 20.14 -8.57 3.02
CA ARG A 101 20.59 -8.04 4.30
C ARG A 101 19.42 -7.95 5.27
N ILE A 102 19.63 -8.48 6.46
CA ILE A 102 18.70 -8.31 7.58
C ILE A 102 19.04 -7.00 8.27
N LYS A 103 18.07 -6.08 8.32
CA LYS A 103 18.18 -4.81 9.06
C LYS A 103 17.19 -4.82 10.23
N PRO A 104 17.61 -4.49 11.46
CA PRO A 104 16.65 -4.31 12.55
C PRO A 104 15.73 -3.13 12.19
N ASN A 105 14.43 -3.40 12.15
CA ASN A 105 13.38 -2.38 11.98
C ASN A 105 12.61 -2.26 13.29
N MET A 106 13.30 -1.80 14.34
CA MET A 106 12.71 -1.59 15.66
C MET A 106 12.09 -0.20 15.70
N ILE A 107 10.81 -0.11 16.09
CA ILE A 107 10.20 1.17 16.46
C ILE A 107 10.80 1.53 17.83
N THR A 108 11.84 2.36 17.82
CA THR A 108 12.57 2.78 19.03
C THR A 108 11.85 3.87 19.81
N HIS A 109 10.98 4.62 19.13
CA HIS A 109 10.28 5.75 19.71
C HIS A 109 8.84 5.39 20.04
N TYR A 110 8.45 5.67 21.28
CA TYR A 110 7.06 5.58 21.72
C TYR A 110 6.26 6.71 21.06
N LYS A 111 5.20 6.37 20.32
CA LYS A 111 4.19 7.35 19.92
C LYS A 111 3.30 7.56 21.15
N PRO A 112 3.29 8.74 21.79
CA PRO A 112 2.37 8.99 22.89
C PRO A 112 0.94 8.86 22.38
N VAL A 113 0.24 7.85 22.89
CA VAL A 113 -1.19 7.65 22.63
C VAL A 113 -1.95 8.51 23.63
N ASN A 114 -2.67 9.52 23.14
CA ASN A 114 -3.61 10.24 23.98
C ASN A 114 -4.91 9.42 24.07
N ALA A 115 -5.14 8.81 25.24
CA ALA A 115 -6.27 7.92 25.45
C ALA A 115 -7.63 8.63 25.28
N GLU A 116 -7.71 9.92 25.58
CA GLU A 116 -8.94 10.71 25.41
C GLU A 116 -9.24 10.89 23.92
N LEU A 117 -8.25 11.27 23.11
CA LEU A 117 -8.40 11.42 21.67
C LEU A 117 -8.73 10.10 20.96
N GLU A 118 -8.09 8.99 21.34
CA GLU A 118 -8.41 7.67 20.77
C GLU A 118 -9.84 7.24 21.12
N LYS A 119 -10.31 7.56 22.33
CA LYS A 119 -11.68 7.29 22.76
C LYS A 119 -12.68 8.12 21.94
N GLU A 120 -12.45 9.41 21.81
CA GLU A 120 -13.30 10.29 20.97
C GLU A 120 -13.32 9.81 19.51
N TYR A 121 -12.17 9.42 18.97
CA TYR A 121 -12.08 8.89 17.61
C TYR A 121 -12.90 7.60 17.46
N ALA A 122 -12.81 6.68 18.42
CA ALA A 122 -13.56 5.43 18.41
C ALA A 122 -15.08 5.66 18.53
N GLU A 123 -15.51 6.62 19.35
CA GLU A 123 -16.93 7.00 19.50
C GLU A 123 -17.48 7.57 18.19
N VAL A 124 -16.74 8.47 17.54
CA VAL A 124 -17.10 9.03 16.23
C VAL A 124 -17.14 7.94 15.15
N GLU A 125 -16.14 7.06 15.11
CA GLU A 125 -16.10 5.98 14.13
C GLU A 125 -17.27 5.00 14.33
N TYR A 126 -17.58 4.66 15.58
CA TYR A 126 -18.72 3.81 15.93
C TYR A 126 -20.04 4.43 15.46
N TYR A 127 -20.23 5.73 15.68
CA TYR A 127 -21.42 6.45 15.24
C TYR A 127 -21.55 6.48 13.70
N ILE A 128 -20.46 6.75 12.98
CA ILE A 128 -20.45 6.80 11.50
C ILE A 128 -20.75 5.42 10.89
N LYS A 129 -20.22 4.35 11.50
CA LYS A 129 -20.42 2.96 11.03
C LYS A 129 -21.85 2.44 11.25
N GLN A 130 -22.69 3.13 12.01
CA GLN A 130 -24.09 2.74 12.17
C GLN A 130 -24.80 2.72 10.80
N TYR A 131 -25.47 1.61 10.48
CA TYR A 131 -26.12 1.40 9.17
C TYR A 131 -27.02 2.56 8.73
N LYS A 132 -27.79 3.13 9.68
CA LYS A 132 -28.66 4.28 9.41
C LYS A 132 -27.86 5.53 9.02
N VAL A 133 -26.79 5.83 9.76
CA VAL A 133 -25.93 7.00 9.54
C VAL A 133 -25.17 6.85 8.23
N GLN A 134 -24.60 5.66 7.97
CA GLN A 134 -23.93 5.35 6.71
C GLN A 134 -24.87 5.48 5.51
N GLY A 135 -26.12 5.03 5.62
CA GLY A 135 -27.13 5.20 4.58
C GLY A 135 -27.49 6.67 4.32
N ILE A 136 -27.51 7.52 5.35
CA ILE A 136 -27.70 8.98 5.21
C ILE A 136 -26.50 9.62 4.51
N ILE A 137 -25.29 9.30 4.95
CA ILE A 137 -24.03 9.77 4.35
C ILE A 137 -23.99 9.38 2.87
N GLN A 138 -24.17 8.10 2.54
CA GLN A 138 -24.12 7.66 1.14
C GLN A 138 -25.13 8.38 0.25
N LYS A 139 -26.37 8.58 0.74
CA LYS A 139 -27.40 9.33 0.00
C LYS A 139 -27.06 10.81 -0.17
N LYS A 140 -26.43 11.44 0.82
CA LYS A 140 -26.04 12.87 0.79
C LYS A 140 -24.84 13.11 -0.13
N PHE A 141 -23.82 12.26 -0.07
CA PHE A 141 -22.60 12.41 -0.85
C PHE A 141 -22.76 11.93 -2.30
N TYR A 142 -23.48 10.83 -2.53
CA TYR A 142 -23.55 10.15 -3.83
C TYR A 142 -24.95 10.07 -4.44
N GLY A 143 -25.99 10.57 -3.77
CA GLY A 143 -27.38 10.49 -4.23
C GLY A 143 -28.03 9.10 -4.06
N LYS A 144 -29.23 8.91 -4.61
CA LYS A 144 -29.88 7.57 -4.65
C LYS A 144 -29.15 6.69 -5.67
N SER A 145 -28.74 5.49 -5.25
CA SER A 145 -28.17 4.49 -6.15
C SER A 145 -29.26 3.92 -7.07
N ASN A 146 -29.30 4.36 -8.34
CA ASN A 146 -30.11 3.72 -9.37
C ASN A 146 -29.25 2.70 -10.12
N SER A 147 -29.64 1.42 -10.07
CA SER A 147 -28.91 0.29 -10.70
C SER A 147 -28.72 0.43 -12.22
N TRP A 148 -29.50 1.29 -12.88
CA TRP A 148 -29.59 1.41 -14.33
C TRP A 148 -28.88 2.63 -14.93
N LYS A 149 -28.26 3.49 -14.10
CA LYS A 149 -27.57 4.71 -14.55
C LYS A 149 -26.25 4.87 -13.80
N THR A 150 -25.25 4.08 -14.16
CA THR A 150 -23.87 4.22 -13.63
C THR A 150 -23.04 5.28 -14.35
N GLU A 151 -23.47 5.74 -15.54
CA GLU A 151 -22.69 6.64 -16.40
C GLU A 151 -22.76 8.13 -16.05
N TYR A 152 -23.70 8.57 -15.20
CA TYR A 152 -23.82 9.97 -14.79
C TYR A 152 -23.95 10.10 -13.27
N LYS A 153 -22.93 9.65 -12.54
CA LYS A 153 -22.79 10.03 -11.12
C LYS A 153 -22.06 11.36 -11.06
N THR A 154 -22.81 12.45 -10.97
CA THR A 154 -22.27 13.67 -10.38
C THR A 154 -22.03 13.38 -8.91
N ASP A 155 -20.76 13.35 -8.47
CA ASP A 155 -20.45 13.41 -7.05
C ASP A 155 -21.10 14.69 -6.51
N LEU A 156 -22.25 14.58 -5.82
CA LEU A 156 -22.90 15.74 -5.19
C LEU A 156 -21.96 16.44 -4.22
N ILE A 157 -20.95 15.70 -3.74
CA ILE A 157 -19.76 16.20 -3.03
C ILE A 157 -19.18 17.47 -3.68
N LYS A 158 -19.01 17.50 -5.01
CA LYS A 158 -18.48 18.67 -5.73
C LYS A 158 -19.42 19.89 -5.71
N SER A 159 -20.69 19.70 -5.38
CA SER A 159 -21.68 20.77 -5.24
C SER A 159 -21.91 21.19 -3.78
N ILE A 160 -21.33 20.48 -2.81
CA ILE A 160 -21.44 20.85 -1.39
C ILE A 160 -20.66 22.14 -1.19
N ARG A 161 -21.35 23.16 -0.64
CA ARG A 161 -20.84 24.52 -0.39
C ARG A 161 -19.41 24.50 0.17
N TYR A 162 -19.13 23.59 1.11
CA TYR A 162 -17.86 23.51 1.84
C TYR A 162 -16.74 22.67 1.19
N PHE A 163 -17.02 21.94 0.11
CA PHE A 163 -16.03 21.03 -0.49
C PHE A 163 -14.87 21.76 -1.19
N HIS A 164 -15.11 23.01 -1.62
CA HIS A 164 -14.10 23.86 -2.25
C HIS A 164 -13.37 24.79 -1.28
N TYR A 165 -13.70 24.77 0.02
CA TYR A 165 -13.03 25.61 0.99
C TYR A 165 -11.66 25.04 1.34
N LYS A 166 -10.64 25.89 1.26
CA LYS A 166 -9.27 25.61 1.68
C LYS A 166 -9.03 26.02 3.14
N MET A 167 -10.10 26.07 3.92
CA MET A 167 -10.07 26.52 5.31
C MET A 167 -9.59 25.40 6.25
N SER A 168 -8.93 25.78 7.34
CA SER A 168 -8.51 24.83 8.36
C SER A 168 -9.72 24.29 9.14
N ALA A 169 -9.58 23.13 9.77
CA ALA A 169 -10.69 22.51 10.52
C ALA A 169 -11.20 23.41 11.67
N THR A 170 -10.32 24.25 12.23
CA THR A 170 -10.63 25.24 13.26
C THR A 170 -11.48 26.37 12.72
N GLU A 171 -11.14 26.92 11.55
CA GLU A 171 -11.91 27.99 10.91
C GLU A 171 -13.31 27.51 10.49
N ILE A 172 -13.46 26.24 10.11
CA ILE A 172 -14.77 25.65 9.82
C ILE A 172 -15.62 25.58 11.09
N ALA A 173 -15.04 25.18 12.23
CA ALA A 173 -15.74 25.10 13.51
C ALA A 173 -16.23 26.48 13.98
N GLU A 174 -15.37 27.51 13.92
CA GLU A 174 -15.73 28.89 14.27
C GLU A 174 -16.88 29.43 13.38
N SER A 175 -16.84 29.16 12.07
CA SER A 175 -17.92 29.60 11.16
C SER A 175 -19.28 28.94 11.42
N LEU A 176 -19.29 27.75 12.03
CA LEU A 176 -20.52 27.06 12.41
C LEU A 176 -21.10 27.64 13.70
N GLU A 177 -20.26 28.06 14.65
CA GLU A 177 -20.70 28.71 15.89
C GLU A 177 -21.40 30.05 15.61
N ASP A 178 -20.89 30.83 14.65
CA ASP A 178 -21.50 32.11 14.22
C ASP A 178 -22.91 31.96 13.61
N ASP A 179 -23.18 30.84 12.92
CA ASP A 179 -24.49 30.56 12.31
C ASP A 179 -25.57 30.24 13.36
N TYR A 180 -25.18 29.80 14.56
CA TYR A 180 -26.10 29.58 15.69
C TYR A 180 -26.47 30.89 16.40
N VAL A 181 -25.61 31.91 16.35
CA VAL A 181 -25.85 33.22 16.99
C VAL A 181 -26.86 34.07 16.21
N ARG A 182 -27.00 33.85 14.89
CA ARG A 182 -27.91 34.63 14.01
C ARG A 182 -29.37 34.16 13.98
N LYS A 183 -29.78 33.20 14.82
CA LYS A 183 -31.14 32.65 14.86
C LYS A 183 -32.00 33.10 16.06
N PHE A 184 -31.65 34.22 16.69
CA PHE A 184 -32.46 34.90 17.70
C PHE A 184 -32.92 36.27 17.20
#